data_AF-A0ABD0RIB1-F1
#
_entry.id   AF-A0ABD0RIB1-F1
#
_cell.length_a   1.000
_cell.length_b   1.000
_cell.length_c   1.000
_cell.angle_alpha   90.00
_cell.angle_beta   90.00
_cell.angle_gamma   90.00
#
_symmetry.space_group_name_H-M   'P 1'
#
loop_
_entity.id
_entity.type
_entity.pdbx_description
1 polymer ?
#
loop_
_entity_poly.entity_id
_entity_poly.type
_entity_poly.pdbx_seq_one_letter_code
_entity_poly.pdbx_strand_id
1 'polypeptide(L)' 'VTSPKLGDVYIMWKMSGQPYIEGTTSAPIVKKGSMSVISILTMTKKEYEDPKISITCAVIHANMKNTGSPLQ' A
#
# COMPACT_ATOMS: atom_id res chain seq x y z
N VAL A 1 -9.58 -23.90 -5.97
CA VAL A 1 -9.36 -23.08 -4.76
C VAL A 1 -9.32 -21.63 -5.20
N THR A 2 -10.45 -20.92 -5.17
CA THR A 2 -10.48 -19.48 -5.49
C THR A 2 -10.31 -18.73 -4.18
N SER A 3 -9.11 -18.17 -3.95
CA SER A 3 -8.87 -17.24 -2.84
C SER A 3 -9.80 -16.04 -3.04
N PRO A 4 -10.86 -15.87 -2.23
CA PRO A 4 -11.79 -14.80 -2.45
C PRO A 4 -11.20 -13.55 -1.81
N LYS A 5 -10.93 -12.55 -2.66
CA LYS A 5 -10.77 -11.14 -2.30
C LYS A 5 -9.40 -10.78 -1.74
N LEU A 6 -8.47 -10.42 -2.64
CA LEU A 6 -7.81 -9.12 -2.48
C LEU A 6 -8.95 -8.12 -2.19
N GLY A 7 -8.94 -7.43 -1.06
CA GLY A 7 -9.95 -6.40 -0.81
C GLY A 7 -10.01 -5.42 -1.98
N ASP A 8 -11.06 -4.60 -2.07
CA ASP A 8 -11.19 -3.60 -3.15
C ASP A 8 -10.02 -2.59 -3.20
N VAL A 9 -9.10 -2.64 -2.22
CA VAL A 9 -7.88 -1.85 -2.13
C VAL A 9 -6.69 -2.76 -1.84
N TYR A 10 -5.62 -2.62 -2.63
CA TYR A 10 -4.31 -3.22 -2.41
C TYR A 10 -3.27 -2.11 -2.22
N ILE A 11 -2.48 -2.20 -1.15
CA ILE A 11 -1.52 -1.18 -0.76
C ILE A 11 -0.14 -1.82 -0.60
N MET A 12 0.85 -1.29 -1.29
CA MET A 12 2.25 -1.65 -1.09
C MET A 12 3.12 -0.40 -0.98
N TRP A 13 4.31 -0.58 -0.45
CA TRP A 13 5.28 0.48 -0.27
C TRP A 13 6.51 0.24 -1.13
N LYS A 14 7.11 1.32 -1.65
CA LYS A 14 8.39 1.28 -2.36
C LYS A 14 9.37 2.21 -1.69
N MET A 15 10.54 1.69 -1.36
CA MET A 15 11.67 2.47 -0.87
C MET A 15 12.68 2.59 -2.01
N SER A 16 12.91 3.80 -2.54
CA SER A 16 13.96 4.17 -3.50
C SER A 16 14.50 3.02 -4.39
N GLY A 17 13.84 2.77 -5.53
CA GLY A 17 14.30 1.77 -6.50
C GLY A 17 14.25 0.30 -6.04
N GLN A 18 13.97 0.01 -4.77
CA GLN A 18 13.78 -1.35 -4.26
C GLN A 18 12.45 -1.94 -4.73
N PRO A 19 12.30 -3.28 -4.66
CA PRO A 19 11.01 -3.94 -4.87
C PRO A 19 9.93 -3.40 -3.93
N TYR A 20 8.68 -3.56 -4.34
CA TYR A 20 7.54 -3.24 -3.48
C TYR A 20 7.48 -4.22 -2.30
N ILE A 21 7.15 -3.71 -1.12
CA ILE A 21 6.98 -4.47 0.12
C ILE A 21 5.61 -4.19 0.75
N GLU A 22 5.09 -5.15 1.49
CA GLU A 22 3.85 -4.97 2.25
C GLU A 22 4.13 -4.22 3.56
N GLY A 23 3.19 -3.34 3.92
CA GLY A 23 3.13 -2.76 5.26
C GLY A 23 2.07 -3.47 6.09
N THR A 24 1.96 -3.10 7.36
CA THR A 24 0.89 -3.58 8.23
C THR A 24 -0.40 -2.84 7.89
N THR A 25 -1.36 -3.55 7.31
CA THR A 25 -2.64 -2.95 6.87
C THR A 25 -3.76 -3.28 7.84
N SER A 26 -4.51 -2.26 8.24
CA SER A 26 -5.63 -2.38 9.16
C SER A 26 -6.81 -3.11 8.52
N ALA A 27 -7.71 -3.61 9.37
CA ALA A 27 -9.04 -3.96 8.90
C ALA A 27 -9.73 -2.72 8.28
N PRO A 28 -10.62 -2.91 7.29
CA PRO A 28 -11.46 -1.85 6.75
C PRO A 28 -12.32 -1.14 7.78
N ILE A 29 -12.38 0.19 7.70
CA ILE A 29 -13.28 1.04 8.49
C ILE A 29 -14.37 1.59 7.56
N VAL A 30 -15.62 1.22 7.79
CA VAL A 30 -16.76 1.69 7.00
C VAL A 30 -17.42 2.88 7.67
N LYS A 31 -17.56 4.00 6.95
CA LYS A 31 -18.28 5.19 7.40
C LYS A 31 -19.09 5.80 6.26
N LYS A 32 -20.40 5.98 6.49
CA LYS A 32 -21.33 6.65 5.56
C LYS A 32 -21.27 6.10 4.11
N GLY A 33 -21.20 4.78 3.96
CA GLY A 33 -21.15 4.13 2.64
C GLY A 33 -19.78 4.14 1.96
N SER A 34 -18.76 4.75 2.57
CA SER A 34 -17.37 4.68 2.13
C SER A 34 -16.55 3.77 3.04
N MET A 35 -15.45 3.23 2.51
CA MET A 35 -14.49 2.41 3.23
C MET A 35 -13.14 3.11 3.28
N SER A 36 -12.47 3.03 4.42
CA SER A 36 -11.10 3.52 4.62
C SER A 36 -10.24 2.38 5.17
N VAL A 37 -8.99 2.32 4.73
CA VAL A 37 -7.97 1.38 5.20
C VAL A 37 -6.71 2.18 5.53
N ILE A 38 -5.96 1.75 6.54
CA ILE A 38 -4.70 2.37 6.93
C ILE A 38 -3.60 1.33 6.76
N SER A 39 -2.55 1.67 6.01
CA SER A 39 -1.33 0.86 5.93
C SER A 39 -0.19 1.58 6.63
N ILE A 40 0.61 0.86 7.41
CA ILE A 40 1.75 1.39 8.16
C ILE A 40 3.01 0.66 7.71
N LEU A 41 3.97 1.41 7.17
CA LEU A 41 5.32 0.90 6.92
C LEU A 41 6.20 1.12 8.15
N THR A 42 6.73 0.05 8.72
CA THR A 42 7.73 0.13 9.78
C THR A 42 9.13 0.23 9.18
N MET A 43 9.89 1.24 9.60
CA MET A 43 11.28 1.45 9.20
C MET A 43 12.07 2.06 10.36
N THR A 44 13.39 2.08 10.24
CA THR A 44 14.25 2.74 11.22
C THR A 44 14.25 4.26 11.03
N LYS A 45 14.53 5.00 12.11
CA LYS A 45 14.72 6.46 12.04
C LYS A 45 15.79 6.85 11.02
N LYS A 46 16.88 6.08 10.96
CA LYS A 46 17.99 6.32 10.02
C LYS A 46 17.54 6.22 8.56
N GLU A 47 16.72 5.23 8.22
CA GLU A 47 16.17 5.09 6.86
C GLU A 47 15.20 6.23 6.53
N TYR A 48 14.34 6.61 7.48
CA TYR A 48 13.39 7.70 7.29
C TYR A 48 14.06 9.07 7.08
N GLU A 49 15.17 9.32 7.77
CA GLU A 49 15.92 10.59 7.70
C GLU A 49 16.97 10.62 6.58
N ASP A 50 17.21 9.52 5.85
CA ASP A 50 18.17 9.48 4.74
C ASP A 50 17.60 10.22 3.52
N PRO A 51 18.18 11.35 3.09
CA PRO A 51 17.67 12.13 1.96
C PRO A 51 17.76 11.38 0.61
N LYS A 52 18.48 10.26 0.54
CA LYS A 52 18.55 9.41 -0.66
C LYS A 52 17.38 8.43 -0.76
N ILE A 53 16.60 8.27 0.30
CA ILE A 53 15.48 7.33 0.35
C ILE A 53 14.18 8.07 0.06
N SER A 54 13.54 7.75 -1.07
CA SER A 54 12.16 8.15 -1.35
C SER A 54 11.20 7.03 -0.93
N ILE A 55 10.16 7.39 -0.17
CA ILE A 55 9.14 6.45 0.30
C ILE A 55 7.86 6.72 -0.49
N THR A 56 7.39 5.71 -1.22
CA THR A 56 6.14 5.80 -2.00
C THR A 56 5.13 4.81 -1.45
N CYS A 57 3.93 5.29 -1.12
CA CYS A 57 2.76 4.46 -0.90
C CYS A 57 2.03 4.28 -2.24
N ALA A 58 2.00 3.05 -2.75
CA ALA A 58 1.32 2.70 -3.99
C ALA A 58 0.02 1.97 -3.70
N VAL A 59 -1.08 2.45 -4.28
CA VAL A 59 -2.43 1.96 -4.02
C VAL A 59 -3.10 1.58 -5.33
N ILE A 60 -3.63 0.37 -5.40
CA ILE A 60 -4.60 -0.04 -6.43
C ILE A 60 -5.95 -0.19 -5.75
N HIS A 61 -6.95 0.49 -6.29
CA HIS A 61 -8.35 0.22 -5.96
C HIS A 61 -8.99 -0.55 -7.13
N ALA A 62 -9.91 -1.47 -6.86
CA ALA A 62 -10.53 -2.35 -7.88
C ALA A 62 -11.16 -1.57 -9.05
N ASN A 63 -11.69 -0.37 -8.77
CA ASN A 63 -12.28 0.53 -9.76
C ASN A 63 -11.30 1.57 -10.37
N MET A 64 -9.98 1.48 -10.10
CA MET A 64 -8.99 2.34 -10.74
C MET A 64 -8.69 1.86 -12.16
N LYS A 65 -8.61 2.80 -13.11
CA LYS A 65 -8.26 2.49 -14.51
C LYS A 65 -6.76 2.25 -14.72
N ASN A 66 -5.92 2.80 -13.85
CA ASN A 66 -4.47 2.62 -13.89
C ASN A 66 -4.04 1.65 -12.80
N THR A 67 -3.57 0.47 -13.18
CA THR A 67 -3.16 -0.61 -12.27
C THR A 67 -1.66 -0.92 -12.36
N GLY A 68 -0.87 -0.11 -13.09
CA GLY A 68 0.55 -0.39 -13.35
C GLY A 68 1.49 -0.30 -12.15
N SER A 69 0.98 0.00 -10.95
CA SER A 69 1.72 -0.02 -9.69
C SER A 69 0.74 -0.23 -8.53
N PRO A 70 1.01 -1.10 -7.55
CA PRO A 70 2.29 -1.79 -7.34
C PRO A 70 2.44 -3.14 -8.06
N LEU A 71 1.44 -3.59 -8.84
CA LEU A 71 1.51 -4.79 -9.66
C LEU A 71 2.33 -4.48 -10.93
N GLN A 72 3.66 -4.62 -10.85
CA GLN A 72 4.52 -4.71 -12.04
C GLN A 72 4.69 -6.17 -12.46
#